data_AF-A0AA39LMN6-F1
#
_entry.id   AF-A0AA39LMN6-F1
#
_cell.length_a   1.000
_cell.length_b   1.000
_cell.length_c   1.000
_cell.angle_alpha   90.00
_cell.angle_beta   90.00
_cell.angle_gamma   90.00
#
_symmetry.space_group_name_H-M   'P 1'
#
loop_
_entity.id
_entity.type
_entity.pdbx_description
1 polymer ?
#
loop_
_entity_poly.entity_id
_entity_poly.type
_entity_poly.pdbx_seq_one_letter_code
_entity_poly.pdbx_strand_id
1 'polypeptide(L)'
;MLAAFQFSAGVLHVLFSIFLPPLYLRLLYIFLTRPQYRKMECYRIMTIIGFVQLLAAPGTLFGGLSHLLADDLWNVTVTSVKLFSMGKVGTLKNFHKEKSILKYAGIRFLCDMFLVITFNYIKIPPLDWMGFAISSLYMVNHLLLPTSLYLALNRSIRQEFFLFRSNEVKVVSVTTSSTMNTIG
;
A
#
# COMPACT_ATOMS: atom_id res chain seq x y z
N MET A 1 -18.65 8.98 -27.94
CA MET A 1 -17.24 9.04 -27.48
C MET A 1 -17.14 8.92 -25.96
N LEU A 2 -17.95 9.67 -25.21
CA LEU A 2 -18.02 9.62 -23.74
C LEU A 2 -18.16 8.20 -23.14
N ALA A 3 -19.11 7.40 -23.66
CA ALA A 3 -19.37 6.05 -23.15
C ALA A 3 -18.17 5.09 -23.32
N ALA A 4 -17.45 5.19 -24.45
CA ALA A 4 -16.25 4.38 -24.67
C ALA A 4 -15.14 4.74 -23.68
N PHE A 5 -15.03 6.03 -23.34
CA PHE A 5 -14.06 6.50 -22.38
C PHE A 5 -14.40 6.07 -20.95
N GLN A 6 -15.65 6.20 -20.54
CA GLN A 6 -16.14 5.72 -19.24
C GLN A 6 -15.94 4.20 -19.09
N PHE A 7 -16.25 3.44 -20.14
CA PHE A 7 -16.00 2.00 -20.17
C PHE A 7 -14.51 1.70 -19.99
N SER A 8 -13.63 2.37 -20.73
CA SER A 8 -12.18 2.19 -20.60
C SER A 8 -11.66 2.53 -19.20
N ALA A 9 -12.20 3.58 -18.58
CA ALA A 9 -11.87 3.99 -17.23
C ALA A 9 -12.31 2.94 -16.20
N GLY A 10 -13.53 2.41 -16.34
CA GLY A 10 -14.06 1.34 -15.49
C GLY A 10 -13.22 0.07 -15.58
N VAL A 11 -12.87 -0.36 -16.81
CA VAL A 11 -12.00 -1.52 -17.04
C VAL A 11 -10.64 -1.34 -16.38
N LEU A 12 -10.00 -0.18 -16.54
CA LEU A 12 -8.71 0.10 -15.91
C LEU A 12 -8.80 0.08 -14.38
N HIS A 13 -9.85 0.65 -13.78
CA HIS A 13 -10.05 0.61 -12.33
C HIS A 13 -10.24 -0.79 -11.79
N VAL A 14 -11.02 -1.62 -12.48
CA VAL A 14 -11.22 -3.02 -12.13
C VAL A 14 -9.91 -3.78 -12.24
N LEU A 15 -9.16 -3.62 -13.35
CA LEU A 15 -7.86 -4.25 -13.52
C LEU A 15 -6.88 -3.84 -12.41
N PHE A 16 -6.72 -2.55 -12.14
CA PHE A 16 -5.84 -2.09 -11.05
C PHE A 16 -6.29 -2.61 -9.68
N SER A 17 -7.59 -2.64 -9.41
CA SER A 17 -8.15 -3.15 -8.14
C SER A 17 -8.00 -4.67 -8.01
N ILE A 18 -7.82 -5.42 -9.10
CA ILE A 18 -7.55 -6.86 -9.05
C ILE A 18 -6.05 -7.12 -8.92
N PHE A 19 -5.21 -6.38 -9.65
CA PHE A 19 -3.76 -6.63 -9.70
C PHE A 19 -2.97 -6.00 -8.55
N LEU A 20 -3.33 -4.81 -8.07
CA LEU A 20 -2.57 -4.13 -7.02
C LEU A 20 -2.75 -4.75 -5.63
N PRO A 21 -3.95 -5.16 -5.18
CA PRO A 21 -4.12 -5.71 -3.83
C PRO A 21 -3.31 -6.98 -3.54
N PRO A 22 -3.16 -7.96 -4.45
CA PRO A 22 -2.27 -9.11 -4.22
C PRO A 22 -0.81 -8.69 -4.00
N LEU A 23 -0.32 -7.70 -4.75
CA LEU A 23 1.02 -7.15 -4.57
C LEU A 23 1.17 -6.46 -3.21
N TYR A 24 0.14 -5.71 -2.80
CA TYR A 24 0.10 -5.01 -1.53
C TYR A 24 -0.01 -5.97 -0.34
N LEU A 25 -0.83 -7.02 -0.47
CA LEU A 25 -0.99 -8.10 0.50
C LEU A 25 0.34 -8.83 0.72
N ARG A 26 1.11 -9.07 -0.36
CA ARG A 26 2.44 -9.69 -0.26
C ARG A 26 3.42 -8.82 0.53
N LEU A 27 3.40 -7.50 0.36
CA LEU A 27 4.23 -6.58 1.15
C LEU A 27 3.82 -6.58 2.63
N LEU A 28 2.51 -6.47 2.90
CA LEU A 28 1.96 -6.56 4.25
C LEU A 28 2.34 -7.87 4.94
N TYR A 29 2.28 -8.99 4.21
CA TYR A 29 2.70 -10.30 4.70
C TYR A 29 4.16 -10.32 5.13
N ILE A 30 5.07 -9.72 4.36
CA ILE A 30 6.50 -9.63 4.74
C ILE A 30 6.66 -8.86 6.05
N PHE A 31 5.93 -7.77 6.27
CA PHE A 31 6.02 -6.98 7.52
C PHE A 31 5.46 -7.72 8.72
N LEU A 32 4.38 -8.48 8.52
CA LEU A 32 3.75 -9.25 9.58
C LEU A 32 4.59 -10.46 9.99
N THR A 33 5.16 -11.19 9.02
CA THR A 33 5.89 -12.44 9.28
C THR A 33 7.30 -12.19 9.81
N ARG A 34 7.95 -11.07 9.46
CA ARG A 34 9.34 -10.82 9.89
C ARG A 34 9.40 -10.07 11.23
N PRO A 35 9.97 -10.69 12.29
CA PRO A 35 10.02 -10.07 13.62
C PRO A 35 10.91 -8.82 13.67
N GLN A 36 11.88 -8.70 12.76
CA GLN A 36 12.74 -7.52 12.65
C GLN A 36 11.93 -6.25 12.33
N TYR A 37 10.95 -6.34 11.43
CA TYR A 37 10.08 -5.21 11.08
C TYR A 37 9.03 -4.95 12.16
N ARG A 38 8.47 -6.01 12.77
CA ARG A 38 7.45 -5.89 13.82
C ARG A 38 7.92 -5.15 15.09
N LYS A 39 9.21 -5.24 15.43
CA LYS A 39 9.79 -4.57 16.62
C LYS A 39 9.90 -3.04 16.47
N MET A 40 9.70 -2.50 15.28
CA MET A 40 9.85 -1.08 14.98
C MET A 40 8.47 -0.44 14.81
N GLU A 41 8.13 0.50 15.70
CA GLU A 41 6.83 1.19 15.75
C GLU A 41 6.41 1.81 14.39
N CYS A 42 7.37 2.35 13.63
CA CYS A 42 7.13 2.84 12.27
C CYS A 42 6.41 1.84 11.38
N TYR A 43 6.93 0.61 11.32
CA TYR A 43 6.43 -0.40 10.42
C TYR A 43 5.07 -0.91 10.89
N ARG A 44 4.79 -0.87 12.20
CA ARG A 44 3.47 -1.16 12.75
C ARG A 44 2.43 -0.15 12.26
N ILE A 45 2.71 1.14 12.41
CA ILE A 45 1.82 2.22 11.93
C ILE A 45 1.60 2.10 10.42
N MET A 46 2.68 1.87 9.67
CA MET A 46 2.60 1.71 8.23
C MET A 46 1.79 0.45 7.82
N THR A 47 1.95 -0.66 8.52
CA THR A 47 1.16 -1.89 8.28
C THR A 47 -0.32 -1.63 8.54
N ILE A 48 -0.66 -0.87 9.58
CA ILE A 48 -2.04 -0.45 9.87
C ILE A 48 -2.60 0.41 8.72
N ILE A 49 -1.88 1.44 8.29
CA ILE A 49 -2.28 2.29 7.15
C ILE A 49 -2.47 1.44 5.89
N GLY A 50 -1.55 0.51 5.63
CA GLY A 50 -1.63 -0.37 4.48
C GLY A 50 -2.84 -1.32 4.56
N PHE A 51 -3.18 -1.80 5.74
CA PHE A 51 -4.38 -2.62 5.95
C PHE A 51 -5.67 -1.82 5.69
N VAL A 52 -5.72 -0.57 6.14
CA VAL A 52 -6.86 0.32 5.82
C VAL A 52 -6.97 0.53 4.30
N GLN A 53 -5.86 0.77 3.61
CA GLN A 53 -5.86 0.93 2.15
C GLN A 53 -6.34 -0.34 1.43
N LEU A 54 -5.98 -1.51 1.96
CA LEU A 54 -6.46 -2.80 1.46
C LEU A 54 -7.98 -2.95 1.66
N LEU A 55 -8.51 -2.52 2.81
CA LEU A 55 -9.95 -2.50 3.09
C LEU A 55 -10.72 -1.46 2.25
N ALA A 56 -10.03 -0.43 1.74
CA ALA A 56 -10.61 0.55 0.82
C ALA A 56 -10.66 0.04 -0.63
N ALA A 57 -9.87 -0.96 -1.00
CA ALA A 57 -9.81 -1.51 -2.36
C ALA A 57 -11.13 -2.13 -2.86
N PRO A 58 -11.93 -2.84 -2.03
CA PRO A 58 -13.29 -3.22 -2.41
C PRO A 58 -14.15 -2.01 -2.79
N GLY A 59 -14.01 -0.89 -2.08
CA GLY A 59 -14.73 0.34 -2.40
C GLY A 59 -14.36 0.90 -3.77
N THR A 60 -13.07 0.87 -4.15
CA THR A 60 -12.64 1.30 -5.49
C THR A 60 -13.07 0.32 -6.58
N LEU A 61 -13.13 -0.98 -6.28
CA LEU A 61 -13.64 -2.00 -7.19
C LEU A 61 -15.14 -1.78 -7.45
N PHE A 62 -15.93 -1.56 -6.40
CA PHE A 62 -17.37 -1.25 -6.55
C PHE A 62 -17.58 0.06 -7.30
N GLY A 63 -16.81 1.11 -7.00
CA GLY A 63 -16.88 2.37 -7.77
C GLY A 63 -16.59 2.19 -9.26
N GLY A 64 -15.59 1.36 -9.61
CA GLY A 64 -15.33 1.00 -11.01
C GLY A 64 -16.44 0.19 -11.65
N LEU A 65 -17.07 -0.71 -10.90
CA LEU A 65 -18.20 -1.53 -11.37
C LEU A 65 -19.46 -0.68 -11.59
N SER A 66 -19.76 0.29 -10.72
CA SER A 66 -20.85 1.25 -10.92
C SER A 66 -20.66 2.04 -12.22
N HIS A 67 -19.43 2.45 -12.53
CA HIS A 67 -19.11 3.08 -13.82
C HIS A 67 -19.36 2.16 -15.03
N LEU A 68 -19.23 0.84 -14.88
CA LEU A 68 -19.50 -0.13 -15.95
C LEU A 68 -21.01 -0.44 -16.08
N LEU A 69 -21.73 -0.46 -14.97
CA LEU A 69 -23.16 -0.80 -14.94
C LEU A 69 -24.08 0.40 -15.19
N ALA A 70 -23.54 1.62 -15.18
CA ALA A 70 -24.29 2.88 -15.26
C ALA A 70 -25.42 2.97 -14.22
N ASP A 71 -25.28 2.23 -13.13
CA ASP A 71 -26.24 2.15 -12.04
C ASP A 71 -25.51 2.57 -10.76
N ASP A 72 -26.12 3.47 -10.00
CA ASP A 72 -25.58 3.99 -8.74
C ASP A 72 -25.79 2.93 -7.66
N LEU A 73 -25.05 1.82 -7.80
CA LEU A 73 -25.04 0.71 -6.88
C LEU A 73 -24.42 1.19 -5.56
N TRP A 74 -25.28 1.76 -4.72
CA TRP A 74 -25.09 1.89 -3.29
C TRP A 74 -24.13 3.02 -2.88
N ASN A 75 -24.62 3.91 -2.01
CA ASN A 75 -23.93 5.02 -1.35
C ASN A 75 -22.76 4.57 -0.40
N VAL A 76 -22.01 3.53 -0.81
CA VAL A 76 -20.96 2.80 -0.07
C VAL A 76 -19.74 3.67 0.12
N THR A 77 -19.42 4.52 -0.85
CA THR A 77 -18.28 5.44 -0.80
C THR A 77 -18.33 6.36 0.44
N VAL A 78 -19.52 6.75 0.89
CA VAL A 78 -19.69 7.62 2.07
C VAL A 78 -19.47 6.85 3.38
N THR A 79 -19.84 5.57 3.43
CA THR A 79 -19.69 4.75 4.64
C THR A 79 -18.23 4.43 4.98
N SER A 80 -17.38 4.20 3.96
CA SER A 80 -15.96 3.87 4.17
C SER A 80 -15.16 5.04 4.74
N VAL A 81 -15.46 6.27 4.31
CA VAL A 81 -14.74 7.48 4.75
C VAL A 81 -15.03 7.79 6.22
N LYS A 82 -16.26 7.55 6.70
CA LYS A 82 -16.65 7.80 8.09
C LYS A 82 -15.98 6.86 9.09
N LEU A 83 -15.65 5.65 8.67
CA LEU A 83 -14.93 4.68 9.52
C LEU A 83 -13.45 5.09 9.72
N PHE A 84 -12.86 5.84 8.78
CA PHE A 84 -11.44 6.19 8.79
C PHE A 84 -11.09 7.34 9.74
N SER A 85 -12.02 8.27 10.00
CA SER A 85 -11.75 9.45 10.84
C SER A 85 -11.67 9.16 12.35
N MET A 86 -11.93 7.92 12.78
CA MET A 86 -11.93 7.53 14.20
C MET A 86 -10.57 7.05 14.73
N GLY A 87 -9.51 7.06 13.91
CA GLY A 87 -8.18 6.61 14.33
C GLY A 87 -7.49 7.58 15.30
N LYS A 88 -7.28 7.19 16.56
CA LYS A 88 -6.46 7.94 17.51
C LYS A 88 -4.97 7.79 17.17
N VAL A 89 -4.28 8.92 16.96
CA VAL A 89 -2.83 8.96 16.73
C VAL A 89 -2.09 8.86 18.07
N GLY A 90 -1.26 7.82 18.24
CA GLY A 90 -0.44 7.64 19.44
C GLY A 90 0.85 8.50 19.40
N THR A 91 1.34 8.89 20.57
CA THR A 91 2.59 9.66 20.74
C THR A 91 3.81 8.74 20.59
N LEU A 92 4.75 9.11 19.71
CA LEU A 92 6.00 8.37 19.48
C LEU A 92 7.17 8.99 20.25
N LYS A 93 8.10 8.16 20.75
CA LYS A 93 9.12 8.56 21.74
C LYS A 93 10.58 8.54 21.21
N ASN A 94 10.84 8.27 19.91
CA ASN A 94 12.20 7.99 19.40
C ASN A 94 12.56 8.70 18.07
N PHE A 95 12.96 9.96 18.14
CA PHE A 95 13.23 10.86 16.99
C PHE A 95 14.24 10.39 15.93
N HIS A 96 15.29 9.63 16.29
CA HIS A 96 16.38 9.35 15.34
C HIS A 96 16.00 8.32 14.27
N LYS A 97 15.20 7.31 14.62
CA LYS A 97 14.63 6.36 13.64
C LYS A 97 13.44 6.96 12.89
N GLU A 98 12.88 8.05 13.40
CA GLU A 98 11.71 8.73 12.84
C GLU A 98 12.03 9.59 11.61
N LYS A 99 13.29 9.99 11.37
CA LYS A 99 13.65 10.82 10.20
C LYS A 99 13.29 10.16 8.86
N SER A 100 13.38 8.83 8.78
CA SER A 100 12.96 8.06 7.58
C SER A 100 11.44 8.12 7.38
N ILE A 101 10.68 8.03 8.48
CA ILE A 101 9.21 8.15 8.50
C ILE A 101 8.78 9.55 8.10
N LEU A 102 9.45 10.57 8.64
CA LEU A 102 9.15 11.96 8.35
C LEU A 102 9.40 12.27 6.87
N LYS A 103 10.47 11.73 6.27
CA LYS A 103 10.70 11.81 4.82
C LYS A 103 9.59 11.12 4.04
N TYR A 104 9.19 9.92 4.44
CA TYR A 104 8.10 9.19 3.80
C TYR A 104 6.77 9.97 3.87
N ALA A 105 6.40 10.42 5.07
CA ALA A 105 5.19 11.19 5.32
C ALA A 105 5.23 12.53 4.57
N GLY A 106 6.38 13.20 4.54
CA GLY A 106 6.59 14.46 3.83
C GLY A 106 6.41 14.30 2.32
N ILE A 107 7.03 13.29 1.70
CA ILE A 107 6.87 13.05 0.26
C ILE A 107 5.42 12.71 -0.06
N ARG A 108 4.80 11.83 0.73
CA ARG A 108 3.39 11.48 0.53
C ARG A 108 2.46 12.69 0.67
N PHE A 109 2.67 13.49 1.70
CA PHE A 109 1.91 14.71 1.93
C PHE A 109 2.09 15.71 0.78
N LEU A 110 3.31 15.87 0.26
CA LEU A 110 3.58 16.74 -0.89
C LEU A 110 2.86 16.25 -2.16
N CYS A 111 2.86 14.94 -2.42
CA CYS A 111 2.10 14.37 -3.55
C CYS A 111 0.59 14.55 -3.37
N ASP A 112 0.06 14.28 -2.18
CA ASP A 112 -1.36 14.47 -1.84
C ASP A 112 -1.77 15.94 -2.01
N MET A 113 -0.96 16.88 -1.50
CA MET A 113 -1.20 18.32 -1.65
C MET A 113 -1.10 18.77 -3.09
N PHE A 114 -0.12 18.27 -3.86
CA PHE A 114 0.01 18.61 -5.27
C PHE A 114 -1.23 18.17 -6.06
N LEU A 115 -1.76 16.98 -5.79
CA LEU A 115 -3.02 16.50 -6.38
C LEU A 115 -4.19 17.41 -6.04
N VAL A 116 -4.38 17.69 -4.75
CA VAL A 116 -5.48 18.55 -4.27
C VAL A 116 -5.38 19.94 -4.89
N ILE A 117 -4.20 20.54 -4.92
CA ILE A 117 -3.98 21.88 -5.49
C ILE A 117 -4.26 21.87 -6.99
N THR A 118 -3.65 20.93 -7.72
CA THR A 118 -3.82 20.80 -9.18
C THR A 118 -5.28 20.66 -9.56
N PHE A 119 -6.07 19.89 -8.79
CA PHE A 119 -7.47 19.66 -9.13
C PHE A 119 -8.45 20.72 -8.64
N ASN A 120 -8.17 21.39 -7.51
CA ASN A 120 -9.10 22.39 -6.98
C ASN A 120 -8.82 23.81 -7.47
N TYR A 121 -7.56 24.16 -7.71
CA TYR A 121 -7.18 25.55 -8.02
C TYR A 121 -6.94 25.79 -9.52
N ILE A 122 -6.55 24.78 -10.28
CA ILE A 122 -6.42 24.92 -11.73
C ILE A 122 -7.80 24.71 -12.32
N LYS A 123 -8.41 25.79 -12.83
CA LYS A 123 -9.65 25.73 -13.61
C LYS A 123 -9.36 25.08 -14.95
N ILE A 124 -9.26 23.76 -14.97
CA ILE A 124 -9.11 23.01 -16.20
C ILE A 124 -10.49 22.95 -16.86
N PRO A 125 -10.62 23.28 -18.15
CA PRO A 125 -11.90 23.17 -18.85
C PRO A 125 -12.45 21.75 -18.74
N PRO A 126 -13.78 21.58 -18.60
CA PRO A 126 -14.41 20.27 -18.46
C PRO A 126 -14.17 19.47 -19.74
N LEU A 127 -13.13 18.65 -19.70
CA LEU A 127 -12.76 17.71 -20.74
C LEU A 127 -13.17 16.33 -20.27
N ASP A 128 -13.79 15.56 -21.15
CA ASP A 128 -14.29 14.21 -20.86
C ASP A 128 -13.21 13.27 -20.33
N TRP A 129 -11.94 13.52 -20.69
CA TRP A 129 -10.81 12.71 -20.25
C TRP A 129 -10.29 13.02 -18.84
N MET A 130 -10.69 14.15 -18.26
CA MET A 130 -10.11 14.64 -17.02
C MET A 130 -10.52 13.81 -15.81
N GLY A 131 -11.77 13.37 -15.74
CA GLY A 131 -12.24 12.50 -14.65
C GLY A 131 -11.44 11.20 -14.54
N PHE A 132 -11.08 10.61 -15.68
CA PHE A 132 -10.20 9.44 -15.72
C PHE A 132 -8.78 9.75 -15.29
N ALA A 133 -8.21 10.88 -15.73
CA ALA A 133 -6.86 11.28 -15.31
C ALA A 133 -6.82 11.49 -13.80
N ILE A 134 -7.81 12.19 -13.24
CA ILE A 134 -7.97 12.38 -11.79
C ILE A 134 -8.03 11.02 -11.08
N SER A 135 -8.97 10.16 -11.49
CA SER A 135 -9.19 8.88 -10.82
C SER A 135 -7.97 7.96 -10.90
N SER A 136 -7.30 7.92 -12.05
CA SER A 136 -6.06 7.17 -12.25
C SER A 136 -4.93 7.71 -11.37
N LEU A 137 -4.76 9.03 -11.31
CA LEU A 137 -3.72 9.65 -10.50
C LEU A 137 -3.97 9.44 -9.00
N TYR A 138 -5.24 9.45 -8.58
CA TYR A 138 -5.64 9.06 -7.22
C TYR A 138 -5.32 7.60 -6.91
N MET A 139 -5.61 6.65 -7.81
CA MET A 139 -5.24 5.24 -7.62
C MET A 139 -3.72 5.06 -7.50
N VAL A 140 -2.96 5.64 -8.44
CA VAL A 140 -1.49 5.56 -8.44
C VAL A 140 -0.94 6.16 -7.15
N ASN A 141 -1.47 7.30 -6.73
CA ASN A 141 -1.01 7.96 -5.52
C ASN A 141 -1.38 7.19 -4.24
N HIS A 142 -2.57 6.60 -4.17
CA HIS A 142 -2.98 5.86 -2.98
C HIS A 142 -2.28 4.50 -2.81
N LEU A 143 -2.04 3.78 -3.90
CA LEU A 143 -1.54 2.39 -3.89
C LEU A 143 -0.07 2.28 -4.34
N LEU A 144 0.30 2.95 -5.42
CA LEU A 144 1.63 2.81 -6.02
C LEU A 144 2.67 3.66 -5.29
N LEU A 145 2.31 4.88 -4.88
CA LEU A 145 3.21 5.78 -4.18
C LEU A 145 3.74 5.19 -2.86
N PRO A 146 2.90 4.73 -1.89
CA PRO A 146 3.41 4.07 -0.70
C PRO A 146 4.30 2.87 -1.01
N THR A 147 3.88 2.02 -1.95
CA THR A 147 4.61 0.82 -2.35
C THR A 147 6.00 1.14 -2.90
N SER A 148 6.04 2.06 -3.87
CA SER A 148 7.25 2.44 -4.58
C SER A 148 8.21 3.20 -3.66
N LEU A 149 7.70 4.15 -2.86
CA LEU A 149 8.52 4.88 -1.91
C LEU A 149 9.16 3.94 -0.89
N TYR A 150 8.42 2.93 -0.47
CA TYR A 150 8.88 1.96 0.51
C TYR A 150 9.98 1.05 -0.02
N LEU A 151 9.78 0.50 -1.22
CA LEU A 151 10.77 -0.31 -1.92
C LEU A 151 12.02 0.51 -2.26
N ALA A 152 11.87 1.81 -2.52
CA ALA A 152 12.98 2.72 -2.77
C ALA A 152 13.78 3.04 -1.49
N LEU A 153 13.09 3.28 -0.36
CA LEU A 153 13.72 3.72 0.88
C LEU A 153 14.46 2.58 1.60
N ASN A 154 13.97 1.35 1.50
CA ASN A 154 14.52 0.19 2.21
C ASN A 154 15.15 -0.83 1.26
N ARG A 155 16.47 -0.69 1.05
CA ARG A 155 17.24 -1.61 0.19
C ARG A 155 17.14 -3.08 0.64
N SER A 156 17.04 -3.35 1.95
CA SER A 156 16.88 -4.71 2.50
C SER A 156 15.58 -5.35 2.06
N ILE A 157 14.49 -4.60 2.07
CA ILE A 157 13.15 -5.07 1.73
C ILE A 157 13.06 -5.31 0.24
N ARG A 158 13.66 -4.42 -0.57
CA ARG A 158 13.77 -4.63 -2.01
C ARG A 158 14.42 -5.97 -2.33
N GLN A 159 15.51 -6.31 -1.65
CA GLN A 159 16.15 -7.61 -1.83
C GLN A 159 15.21 -8.75 -1.45
N GLU A 160 14.49 -8.68 -0.32
CA GLU A 160 13.54 -9.73 0.08
C GLU A 160 12.30 -9.84 -0.83
N PHE A 161 11.87 -8.74 -1.43
CA PHE A 161 10.69 -8.72 -2.30
C PHE A 161 11.00 -9.31 -3.68
N PHE A 162 12.13 -8.93 -4.28
CA PHE A 162 12.53 -9.36 -5.62
C PHE A 162 13.30 -10.67 -5.63
N LEU A 163 14.21 -10.87 -4.68
CA LEU A 163 14.83 -12.17 -4.50
C LEU A 163 13.82 -12.98 -3.70
N PHE A 164 13.08 -13.83 -4.41
CA PHE A 164 12.40 -14.98 -3.82
C PHE A 164 13.50 -15.82 -3.16
N ARG A 165 13.93 -15.40 -1.98
CA ARG A 165 15.03 -16.02 -1.27
C ARG A 165 14.47 -17.35 -0.84
N SER A 166 14.72 -18.37 -1.66
CA SER A 166 14.63 -19.75 -1.28
C SER A 166 15.45 -19.83 -0.01
N ASN A 167 14.77 -19.89 1.13
CA ASN A 167 15.44 -20.13 2.39
C ASN A 167 15.96 -21.55 2.23
N GLU A 168 17.20 -21.69 1.74
CA GLU A 168 18.02 -22.82 2.13
C GLU A 168 18.09 -22.71 3.65
N VAL A 169 17.18 -23.45 4.29
CA VAL A 169 17.28 -23.78 5.69
C VAL A 169 18.64 -24.41 5.80
N LYS A 170 19.62 -23.63 6.27
CA LYS A 170 20.91 -24.15 6.63
C LYS A 170 20.61 -25.08 7.79
N VAL A 171 20.34 -26.35 7.48
CA VAL A 171 20.13 -27.41 8.45
C VAL A 171 21.43 -27.39 9.23
N VAL A 172 21.36 -26.82 10.43
CA VAL A 172 22.46 -26.91 11.37
C VAL A 172 22.52 -28.38 11.70
N SER A 173 23.38 -29.10 11.00
CA SER A 173 23.76 -30.45 11.36
C SER A 173 24.33 -30.34 12.75
N VAL A 174 23.52 -30.69 13.75
CA VAL A 174 23.97 -30.85 15.12
C VAL A 174 24.92 -32.03 15.08
N THR A 175 26.20 -31.75 14.92
CA THR A 175 27.25 -32.73 15.14
C THR A 175 27.26 -32.99 16.64
N THR A 176 26.53 -34.02 17.04
CA THR A 176 26.66 -34.63 18.37
C THR A 176 28.08 -35.15 18.49
N SER A 177 28.96 -34.34 19.06
CA SER A 177 30.25 -34.80 19.55
C SER A 177 29.98 -35.75 20.71
N SER A 178 29.90 -37.05 20.41
CA SER A 178 29.91 -38.10 21.42
C SER A 178 31.28 -38.09 22.08
N THR A 179 31.39 -37.41 23.22
CA THR A 179 32.54 -37.51 24.11
C THR A 179 32.55 -38.92 24.68
N MET A 180 33.29 -39.81 24.04
CA MET A 180 33.55 -41.16 24.52
C MET A 180 34.54 -41.02 25.69
N ASN A 181 34.00 -41.01 26.90
CA ASN A 181 34.79 -41.08 28.13
C ASN A 181 35.36 -42.49 28.24
N THR A 182 36.64 -42.64 27.90
CA THR A 182 37.40 -43.86 28.15
C THR A 182 37.80 -43.87 29.63
N ILE A 183 37.14 -44.73 30.42
CA ILE A 183 37.61 -45.14 31.74
C ILE A 183 38.21 -46.54 31.53
N GLY A 184 39.51 -46.68 31.74
CA GLY A 184 40.26 -47.93 31.62
C GLY A 184 41.75 -47.68 31.48
#